data_AF-A0A0P9ZXW2-F1
#
_entry.id   AF-A0A0P9ZXW2-F1
#
_cell.length_a   1.000
_cell.length_b   1.000
_cell.length_c   1.000
_cell.angle_alpha   90.00
_cell.angle_beta   90.00
_cell.angle_gamma   90.00
#
_symmetry.space_group_name_H-M   'P 1'
#
loop_
_entity.id
_entity.type
_entity.pdbx_description
1 polymer ?
#
loop_
_entity_poly.entity_id
_entity_poly.type
_entity_poly.pdbx_seq_one_letter_code
_entity_poly.pdbx_strand_id
1 'polypeptide(L)'
;MNQPEKALDLPKDEDILNWKIKTLARSPREIMIAQSIFTAIHLIGSSLFIWGGWKVFLKNPHLLVGLILALGGVLAYFTGLLIRQKTIYNYTIKTDCAHLEYYLHYPDFASSFFKGIAIAVILIFVFIALLTGSLLFLIGPVAMAFIAALRRR
;
A
#
# COMPACT_ATOMS: atom_id res chain seq x y z
N MET A 1 -60.35 -17.45 15.23
CA MET A 1 -60.34 -16.83 13.89
C MET A 1 -59.04 -16.06 13.77
N ASN A 2 -58.03 -16.69 13.17
CA ASN A 2 -56.71 -16.08 12.99
C ASN A 2 -56.80 -15.18 11.76
N GLN A 3 -56.72 -13.86 11.96
CA GLN A 3 -56.47 -12.93 10.87
C GLN A 3 -55.09 -13.30 10.29
N PRO A 4 -54.96 -13.62 9.00
CA PRO A 4 -53.65 -13.68 8.39
C PRO A 4 -53.06 -12.27 8.45
N GLU A 5 -51.89 -12.13 9.06
CA GLU A 5 -51.08 -10.92 8.93
C GLU A 5 -51.02 -10.59 7.45
N LYS A 6 -51.67 -9.48 7.07
CA LYS A 6 -51.64 -8.95 5.73
C LYS A 6 -50.18 -8.55 5.50
N ALA A 7 -49.42 -9.42 4.84
CA ALA A 7 -48.09 -9.08 4.38
C ALA A 7 -48.21 -7.74 3.65
N LEU A 8 -47.56 -6.71 4.21
CA LEU A 8 -47.51 -5.40 3.58
C LEU A 8 -47.01 -5.66 2.15
N ASP A 9 -47.81 -5.30 1.14
CA ASP A 9 -47.37 -5.27 -0.25
C ASP A 9 -46.32 -4.16 -0.37
N LEU A 10 -45.11 -4.45 0.12
CA LEU A 10 -43.93 -3.66 -0.12
C LEU A 10 -43.67 -3.70 -1.63
N PRO A 11 -43.47 -2.56 -2.29
CA PRO A 11 -43.22 -2.55 -3.72
C PRO A 11 -42.01 -3.46 -4.02
N LYS A 12 -42.24 -4.42 -4.91
CA LYS A 12 -41.17 -5.26 -5.45
C LYS A 12 -40.14 -4.32 -6.08
N ASP A 13 -38.88 -4.48 -5.69
CA ASP A 13 -37.73 -3.69 -6.15
C ASP A 13 -37.37 -2.45 -5.32
N GLU A 14 -37.98 -2.23 -4.15
CA GLU A 14 -37.50 -1.21 -3.21
C GLU A 14 -36.26 -1.70 -2.45
N ASP A 15 -35.18 -0.92 -2.46
CA ASP A 15 -33.98 -1.18 -1.68
C ASP A 15 -34.29 -1.01 -0.18
N ILE A 16 -34.53 -2.11 0.52
CA ILE A 16 -34.89 -2.10 1.95
C ILE A 16 -33.66 -1.82 2.81
N LEU A 17 -32.51 -2.37 2.42
CA LEU A 17 -31.26 -2.20 3.15
C LEU A 17 -30.06 -2.19 2.19
N ASN A 18 -29.27 -1.13 2.27
CA ASN A 18 -28.00 -1.02 1.57
C ASN A 18 -26.89 -0.81 2.60
N TRP A 19 -25.96 -1.76 2.71
CA TRP A 19 -24.77 -1.59 3.53
C TRP A 19 -23.51 -1.85 2.72
N LYS A 20 -22.42 -1.18 3.12
CA LYS A 20 -21.07 -1.43 2.64
C LYS A 20 -20.13 -1.75 3.80
N ILE A 21 -19.56 -2.97 3.81
CA ILE A 21 -18.54 -3.36 4.79
C ILE A 21 -17.18 -3.45 4.09
N LYS A 22 -16.20 -2.73 4.64
CA LYS A 22 -14.79 -2.96 4.35
C LYS A 22 -14.24 -3.92 5.40
N THR A 23 -13.42 -4.88 4.99
CA THR A 23 -12.79 -5.87 5.89
C THR A 23 -11.87 -5.25 6.95
N LEU A 24 -11.51 -3.97 6.80
CA LEU A 24 -10.92 -3.15 7.84
C LEU A 24 -11.95 -2.11 8.29
N ALA A 25 -12.34 -2.16 9.57
CA ALA A 25 -13.37 -1.31 10.18
C ALA A 25 -13.02 0.20 10.24
N ARG A 26 -11.86 0.61 9.71
CA ARG A 26 -11.33 1.97 9.82
C ARG A 26 -11.19 2.61 8.45
N SER A 27 -11.42 3.92 8.37
CA SER A 27 -11.37 4.64 7.08
C SER A 27 -9.97 4.53 6.46
N PRO A 28 -9.85 4.42 5.11
CA PRO A 28 -8.55 4.37 4.44
C PRO A 28 -7.63 5.53 4.81
N ARG A 29 -8.21 6.72 5.04
CA ARG A 29 -7.50 7.94 5.46
C ARG A 29 -6.87 7.79 6.83
N GLU A 30 -7.59 7.28 7.82
CA GLU A 30 -7.05 7.07 9.17
C GLU A 30 -5.95 6.02 9.19
N ILE A 31 -6.09 4.96 8.40
CA ILE A 31 -5.07 3.92 8.23
C ILE A 31 -3.78 4.53 7.64
N MET A 32 -3.92 5.35 6.59
CA MET A 32 -2.79 6.07 6.00
C MET A 32 -2.12 7.02 7.00
N ILE A 33 -2.89 7.80 7.77
CA ILE A 33 -2.34 8.73 8.76
C ILE A 33 -1.55 7.96 9.83
N ALA A 34 -2.13 6.91 10.41
CA ALA A 34 -1.47 6.12 11.46
C ALA A 34 -0.15 5.50 10.97
N GLN A 35 -0.13 5.00 9.73
CA GLN A 35 1.06 4.39 9.15
C GLN A 35 2.11 5.41 8.69
N SER A 36 1.70 6.61 8.26
CA SER A 36 2.62 7.74 8.01
C SER A 36 3.30 8.18 9.30
N ILE A 37 2.55 8.28 10.40
CA ILE A 37 3.10 8.58 11.73
C ILE A 37 4.07 7.48 12.15
N PHE A 38 3.69 6.21 12.01
CA PHE A 38 4.56 5.08 12.33
C PHE A 38 5.86 5.10 11.50
N THR A 39 5.75 5.36 10.20
CA THR A 39 6.90 5.49 9.29
C THR A 39 7.82 6.63 9.71
N ALA A 40 7.26 7.80 10.04
CA ALA A 40 8.04 8.95 10.50
C ALA A 40 8.78 8.63 11.81
N ILE A 41 8.11 8.03 12.78
CA ILE A 41 8.71 7.61 14.06
C ILE A 41 9.82 6.57 13.81
N HIS A 42 9.56 5.58 12.95
CA HIS A 42 10.54 4.54 12.61
C HIS A 42 11.80 5.14 11.97
N LEU A 43 11.64 6.07 11.01
CA LEU A 43 12.78 6.74 10.36
C LEU A 43 13.56 7.63 11.32
N ILE A 44 12.88 8.40 12.17
CA ILE A 44 13.52 9.24 13.18
C ILE A 44 14.29 8.39 14.19
N GLY A 45 13.65 7.36 14.75
CA GLY A 45 14.28 6.45 15.72
C GLY A 45 15.47 5.70 15.12
N SER A 46 15.34 5.21 13.90
CA SER A 46 16.43 4.56 13.16
C SER A 46 17.61 5.50 12.95
N SER A 47 17.34 6.74 12.55
CA SER A 47 18.39 7.75 12.29
C SER A 47 19.14 8.11 13.58
N LEU A 48 18.42 8.33 14.68
CA LEU A 48 19.01 8.61 16.00
C LEU A 48 19.86 7.43 16.51
N PHE A 49 19.40 6.20 16.32
CA PHE A 49 20.13 5.00 16.73
C PHE A 49 21.44 4.83 15.93
N ILE A 50 21.38 5.02 14.60
CA ILE A 50 22.57 4.97 13.74
C ILE A 50 23.56 6.08 14.12
N TRP A 51 23.06 7.29 14.35
CA TRP A 51 23.89 8.42 14.75
C TRP A 51 24.56 8.20 16.12
N GLY A 52 23.82 7.75 17.13
CA GLY A 52 24.35 7.45 18.45
C GLY A 52 25.38 6.31 18.45
N GLY A 53 25.18 5.30 17.59
CA GLY A 53 26.08 4.17 17.42
C GLY A 53 27.23 4.39 16.43
N TRP A 54 27.37 5.58 15.85
CA TRP A 54 28.25 5.85 14.69
C TRP A 54 29.68 5.31 14.87
N LYS A 55 30.29 5.52 16.04
CA LYS A 55 31.66 5.04 16.34
C LYS A 55 31.78 3.52 16.32
N VAL A 56 30.74 2.80 16.74
CA VAL A 56 30.69 1.32 16.71
C VAL A 56 30.53 0.83 15.28
N PHE A 57 29.66 1.48 14.51
CA PHE A 57 29.40 1.14 13.11
C PHE A 57 30.60 1.42 12.20
N LEU A 58 31.36 2.49 12.44
CA LEU A 58 32.62 2.74 11.73
C LEU A 58 33.66 1.65 11.96
N LYS A 59 33.71 1.08 13.18
CA LYS A 59 34.63 -0.02 13.50
C LYS A 59 34.17 -1.35 12.92
N ASN A 60 32.85 -1.56 12.82
CA ASN A 60 32.24 -2.81 12.36
C ASN A 60 31.16 -2.52 11.31
N PRO A 61 31.53 -2.23 10.05
CA PRO A 61 30.58 -1.81 9.02
C PRO A 61 29.54 -2.89 8.69
N HIS A 62 29.87 -4.17 8.86
CA HIS A 62 28.92 -5.27 8.65
C HIS A 62 27.71 -5.22 9.59
N LEU A 63 27.88 -4.73 10.82
CA LEU A 63 26.77 -4.53 11.76
C LEU A 63 25.82 -3.43 11.28
N LEU A 64 26.36 -2.36 10.69
CA LEU A 64 25.56 -1.29 10.12
C LEU A 64 24.73 -1.80 8.93
N VAL A 65 25.34 -2.59 8.05
CA VAL A 65 24.63 -3.21 6.91
C VAL A 65 23.50 -4.12 7.41
N GLY A 66 23.78 -5.01 8.37
CA GLY A 66 22.77 -5.88 8.96
C GLY A 66 21.62 -5.11 9.62
N LEU A 67 21.94 -4.03 10.32
CA LEU A 67 20.96 -3.15 10.94
C LEU A 67 20.08 -2.44 9.90
N ILE A 68 20.68 -1.87 8.84
CA ILE A 68 19.93 -1.21 7.75
C ILE A 68 18.98 -2.21 7.08
N LEU A 69 19.43 -3.44 6.83
CA LEU A 69 18.60 -4.49 6.26
C LEU A 69 17.44 -4.86 7.19
N ALA A 70 17.69 -5.00 8.49
CA ALA A 70 16.65 -5.31 9.47
C ALA A 70 15.60 -4.17 9.57
N LEU A 71 16.04 -2.92 9.71
CA LEU A 71 15.17 -1.75 9.80
C LEU A 71 14.39 -1.51 8.50
N GLY A 72 15.03 -1.73 7.36
CA GLY A 72 14.42 -1.67 6.04
C GLY A 72 13.37 -2.77 5.84
N GLY A 73 13.65 -3.99 6.31
CA GLY A 73 12.70 -5.11 6.28
C GLY A 73 11.44 -4.83 7.09
N VAL A 74 11.59 -4.27 8.30
CA VAL A 74 10.45 -3.84 9.13
C VAL A 74 9.62 -2.79 8.40
N LEU A 75 10.26 -1.76 7.83
CA LEU A 75 9.56 -0.70 7.10
C LEU A 75 8.84 -1.25 5.85
N ALA A 76 9.49 -2.15 5.11
CA ALA A 76 8.90 -2.81 3.94
C ALA A 76 7.68 -3.66 4.32
N TYR A 77 7.73 -4.39 5.44
CA TYR A 77 6.60 -5.16 5.95
C TYR A 77 5.38 -4.27 6.22
N PHE A 78 5.55 -3.17 6.96
CA PHE A 78 4.46 -2.25 7.27
C PHE A 78 3.92 -1.51 6.04
N THR A 79 4.79 -1.20 5.07
CA THR A 79 4.39 -0.61 3.79
C THR A 79 3.63 -1.62 2.92
N GLY A 80 4.00 -2.89 2.94
CA GLY A 80 3.29 -3.96 2.25
C GLY A 80 1.85 -4.13 2.77
N LEU A 81 1.65 -4.02 4.09
CA LEU A 81 0.32 -4.03 4.70
C LEU A 81 -0.58 -2.88 4.20
N LEU A 82 0.01 -1.74 3.86
CA LEU A 82 -0.69 -0.57 3.31
C LEU A 82 -1.21 -0.83 1.88
N ILE A 83 -0.33 -1.42 1.07
CA ILE A 83 -0.54 -1.71 -0.35
C ILE A 83 -1.42 -2.95 -0.53
N ARG A 84 -1.61 -3.74 0.53
CA ARG A 84 -2.47 -4.93 0.53
C ARG A 84 -3.84 -4.59 -0.04
N GLN A 85 -4.22 -5.39 -1.02
CA GLN A 85 -5.51 -5.37 -1.67
C GLN A 85 -6.63 -5.60 -0.65
N LYS A 86 -7.63 -4.72 -0.65
CA LYS A 86 -8.77 -4.81 0.28
C LYS A 86 -10.02 -5.18 -0.50
N THR A 87 -10.68 -6.26 -0.10
CA THR A 87 -11.99 -6.62 -0.63
C THR A 87 -13.04 -5.76 0.05
N ILE A 88 -13.92 -5.16 -0.76
CA ILE A 88 -15.08 -4.43 -0.26
C ILE A 88 -16.31 -5.22 -0.65
N TYR A 89 -17.17 -5.47 0.33
CA TYR A 89 -18.45 -6.14 0.12
C TYR A 89 -19.58 -5.12 0.18
N ASN A 90 -20.41 -5.13 -0.84
CA ASN A 90 -21.62 -4.33 -0.94
C ASN A 90 -22.81 -5.28 -0.91
N TYR A 91 -23.68 -5.11 0.09
CA TYR A 91 -24.86 -5.93 0.28
C TYR A 91 -26.09 -5.06 0.03
N THR A 92 -26.89 -5.45 -0.96
CA THR A 92 -28.18 -4.81 -1.27
C THR A 92 -29.27 -5.84 -1.05
N ILE A 93 -30.13 -5.61 -0.06
CA ILE A 93 -31.26 -6.50 0.25
C ILE A 93 -32.53 -5.84 -0.28
N LYS A 94 -33.19 -6.53 -1.22
CA LYS A 94 -34.50 -6.19 -1.78
C LYS A 94 -35.59 -7.08 -1.18
N THR A 95 -36.84 -6.76 -1.45
CA THR A 95 -38.04 -7.48 -0.99
C THR A 95 -38.07 -8.95 -1.41
N ASP A 96 -37.42 -9.30 -2.52
CA ASP A 96 -37.47 -10.61 -3.16
C ASP A 96 -36.10 -11.30 -3.31
N CYS A 97 -35.00 -10.55 -3.19
CA CYS A 97 -33.65 -11.08 -3.37
C CYS A 97 -32.59 -10.30 -2.58
N ALA A 98 -31.45 -10.95 -2.33
CA ALA A 98 -30.27 -10.31 -1.75
C ALA A 98 -29.12 -10.33 -2.77
N HIS A 99 -28.60 -9.17 -3.11
CA HIS A 99 -27.45 -8.99 -4.00
C HIS A 99 -26.18 -8.77 -3.19
N LEU A 100 -25.12 -9.49 -3.58
CA LEU A 100 -23.77 -9.32 -3.04
C LEU A 100 -22.82 -8.97 -4.19
N GLU A 101 -22.29 -7.75 -4.15
CA GLU A 101 -21.20 -7.34 -5.03
C GLU A 101 -19.90 -7.27 -4.23
N TYR A 102 -18.86 -7.93 -4.74
CA TYR A 102 -17.51 -7.82 -4.19
C TYR A 102 -16.61 -7.17 -5.23
N TYR A 103 -15.82 -6.19 -4.79
CA TYR A 103 -14.82 -5.56 -5.63
C TYR A 103 -13.49 -5.47 -4.91
N LEU A 104 -12.46 -5.56 -5.74
CA LEU A 104 -11.08 -5.55 -5.37
C LEU A 104 -10.58 -4.11 -5.35
N HIS A 105 -10.46 -3.53 -4.17
CA HIS A 105 -10.06 -2.13 -4.05
C HIS A 105 -8.58 -2.03 -3.70
N TYR A 106 -7.85 -1.37 -4.59
CA TYR A 106 -6.49 -0.92 -4.34
C TYR A 106 -6.51 0.48 -3.75
N PRO A 107 -5.60 0.84 -2.84
CA PRO A 107 -5.55 2.19 -2.31
C PRO A 107 -5.24 3.21 -3.42
N ASP A 108 -6.02 4.30 -3.50
CA ASP A 108 -5.84 5.34 -4.53
C ASP A 108 -4.43 5.97 -4.49
N PHE A 109 -3.80 6.03 -3.31
CA PHE A 109 -2.45 6.58 -3.15
C PHE A 109 -1.35 5.65 -3.71
N ALA A 110 -1.61 4.35 -3.84
CA ALA A 110 -0.56 3.39 -4.12
C ALA A 110 0.03 3.61 -5.52
N SER A 111 -0.79 4.02 -6.51
CA SER A 111 -0.31 4.43 -7.83
C SER A 111 0.68 5.60 -7.74
N SER A 112 0.33 6.65 -7.01
CA SER A 112 1.20 7.81 -6.77
C SER A 112 2.47 7.44 -6.01
N PHE A 113 2.37 6.52 -5.04
CA PHE A 113 3.51 6.02 -4.26
C PHE A 113 4.52 5.27 -5.14
N PHE A 114 4.06 4.33 -5.98
CA PHE A 114 4.94 3.63 -6.92
C PHE A 114 5.56 4.56 -7.96
N LYS A 115 4.80 5.57 -8.43
CA LYS A 115 5.33 6.60 -9.32
C LYS A 115 6.45 7.38 -8.64
N GLY A 116 6.29 7.75 -7.36
CA GLY A 116 7.32 8.41 -6.56
C GLY A 116 8.58 7.57 -6.41
N ILE A 117 8.44 6.28 -6.06
CA ILE A 117 9.58 5.35 -5.97
C ILE A 117 10.30 5.25 -7.31
N ALA A 118 9.57 5.10 -8.42
CA ALA A 118 10.17 5.01 -9.75
C ALA A 118 11.00 6.25 -10.09
N ILE A 119 10.49 7.45 -9.80
CA ILE A 119 11.22 8.71 -10.00
C ILE A 119 12.49 8.73 -9.12
N ALA A 120 12.38 8.39 -7.84
CA ALA A 120 13.52 8.39 -6.91
C ALA A 120 14.61 7.41 -7.37
N VAL A 121 14.24 6.20 -7.78
CA VAL A 121 15.17 5.19 -8.30
C VAL A 121 15.88 5.70 -9.55
N ILE A 122 15.16 6.28 -10.52
CA ILE A 122 15.78 6.86 -11.72
C ILE A 122 16.78 7.97 -11.35
N LEU A 123 16.41 8.87 -10.43
CA LEU A 123 17.30 9.93 -9.97
C LEU A 123 18.57 9.40 -9.31
N ILE A 124 18.48 8.33 -8.50
CA ILE A 124 19.65 7.68 -7.89
C ILE A 124 20.57 7.12 -8.96
N PHE A 125 20.03 6.40 -9.96
CA PHE A 125 20.83 5.84 -11.05
C PHE A 125 21.51 6.91 -11.90
N VAL A 126 20.79 7.99 -12.23
CA VAL A 126 21.37 9.14 -12.95
C VAL A 126 22.46 9.82 -12.12
N PHE A 127 22.23 10.02 -10.83
CA PHE A 127 23.21 10.61 -9.91
C PHE A 127 24.49 9.77 -9.82
N ILE A 128 24.35 8.44 -9.67
CA ILE A 128 25.49 7.51 -9.67
C ILE A 128 26.24 7.56 -11.00
N ALA A 129 25.53 7.55 -12.13
CA ALA A 129 26.14 7.61 -13.46
C ALA A 129 26.95 8.91 -13.67
N LEU A 130 26.47 10.04 -13.16
CA LEU A 130 27.19 11.31 -13.16
C LEU A 130 28.45 11.25 -12.29
N LEU A 131 28.36 10.68 -11.07
CA LEU A 131 29.52 10.55 -10.17
C LEU A 131 30.60 9.61 -10.72
N THR A 132 30.21 8.54 -11.41
CA THR A 132 31.16 7.56 -11.99
C THR A 132 31.57 7.88 -13.43
N GLY A 133 30.94 8.86 -14.07
CA GLY A 133 31.17 9.20 -15.48
C GLY A 133 30.77 8.09 -16.46
N SER A 134 29.92 7.15 -16.02
CA SER A 134 29.61 5.93 -16.77
C SER A 134 28.11 5.72 -16.90
N LEU A 135 27.61 5.75 -18.14
CA LEU A 135 26.21 5.44 -18.44
C LEU A 135 25.88 3.94 -18.30
N LEU A 136 26.87 3.06 -18.11
CA LEU A 136 26.66 1.61 -17.93
C LEU A 136 25.71 1.31 -16.76
N PHE A 137 25.67 2.16 -15.73
CA PHE A 137 24.76 2.03 -14.60
C PHE A 137 23.27 2.17 -14.98
N LEU A 138 22.95 2.77 -16.13
CA LEU A 138 21.58 2.94 -16.60
C LEU A 138 21.05 1.73 -17.38
N ILE A 139 21.91 0.80 -17.84
CA ILE A 139 21.49 -0.31 -18.72
C ILE A 139 20.46 -1.21 -18.04
N GLY A 140 20.66 -1.56 -16.77
CA GLY A 140 19.73 -2.41 -16.02
C GLY A 140 18.32 -1.80 -15.90
N PRO A 141 18.20 -0.58 -15.35
CA PRO A 141 16.92 0.14 -15.29
C PRO A 141 16.24 0.32 -16.65
N VAL A 142 17.01 0.67 -17.69
CA VAL A 142 16.49 0.86 -19.05
C VAL A 142 15.98 -0.46 -19.65
N ALA A 143 16.70 -1.56 -19.48
CA ALA A 143 16.27 -2.88 -19.95
C ALA A 143 14.96 -3.32 -19.28
N MET A 144 14.84 -3.14 -17.97
CA MET A 144 13.60 -3.45 -17.23
C MET A 144 12.42 -2.60 -17.69
N ALA A 145 12.64 -1.29 -17.93
CA ALA A 145 11.62 -0.39 -18.46
C ALA A 145 11.17 -0.81 -19.87
N PHE A 146 12.10 -1.22 -20.72
CA PHE A 146 11.81 -1.69 -22.08
C PHE A 146 10.97 -2.97 -22.09
N ILE A 147 11.34 -3.97 -21.28
CA ILE A 147 10.58 -5.23 -21.13
C ILE A 147 9.17 -4.94 -20.59
N ALA A 148 9.05 -4.06 -19.59
CA ALA A 148 7.76 -3.68 -19.03
C ALA A 148 6.86 -2.97 -20.05
N ALA A 149 7.43 -2.15 -20.94
CA ALA A 149 6.70 -1.46 -22.01
C ALA A 149 6.20 -2.45 -23.08
N LEU A 150 7.00 -3.46 -23.43
CA LEU A 150 6.61 -4.50 -24.38
C LEU A 150 5.47 -5.37 -23.86
N ARG A 151 5.49 -5.76 -22.58
CA ARG A 151 4.46 -6.62 -21.97
C ARG A 151 3.08 -5.94 -21.86
N ARG A 152 3.02 -4.61 -21.98
CA ARG A 152 1.77 -3.83 -21.91
C ARG A 152 1.13 -3.55 -23.27
N ARG A 153 1.79 -3.88 -24.39
CA ARG A 153 1.17 -3.92 -25.72
C ARG A 153 0.65 -5.32 -26.00
#